data_AF-A0A2V8NNL5-F1
#
_entry.id   AF-A0A2V8NNL5-F1
#
_cell.length_a   1.000
_cell.length_b   1.000
_cell.length_c   1.000
_cell.angle_alpha   90.00
_cell.angle_beta   90.00
_cell.angle_gamma   90.00
#
_symmetry.space_group_name_H-M   'P 1'
#
loop_
_entity.id
_entity.type
_entity.pdbx_description
1 polymer ?
#
loop_
_entity_poly.entity_id
_entity_poly.type
_entity_poly.pdbx_seq_one_letter_code
_entity_poly.pdbx_strand_id
1 'polypeptide(L)'
;MAQEPNLELNVSIVSERYCVVSEDLNSLQMTLHLRYTNTGSQKIILYKGVRLFYQIFVSRNEQDAAARRYETRTTHSRYYDQLPEKIDAPNPGSVFTILSPGASYETEQTIALPVARGDKRVGNSITAGDHVLQVWVSTWYESKKLAQALREKWQR
;
A
#
# COMPACT_ATOMS: atom_id res chain seq x y z
N MET A 1 21.26 -15.56 17.96
CA MET A 1 19.89 -15.02 17.90
C MET A 1 19.55 -14.85 16.43
N ALA A 2 18.50 -15.51 15.92
CA ALA A 2 18.10 -15.33 14.52
C ALA A 2 17.49 -13.92 14.38
N GLN A 3 18.09 -13.07 13.56
CA GLN A 3 17.54 -11.76 13.23
C GLN A 3 16.18 -11.94 12.55
N GLU A 4 15.14 -11.26 13.03
CA GLU A 4 13.83 -11.31 12.40
C GLU A 4 13.88 -10.75 10.96
N PRO A 5 13.07 -11.29 10.03
CA PRO A 5 12.94 -10.70 8.70
C PRO A 5 12.46 -9.24 8.84
N ASN A 6 13.22 -8.31 8.26
CA ASN A 6 12.88 -6.89 8.26
C ASN A 6 12.63 -6.44 6.82
N LEU A 7 11.48 -5.81 6.60
CA LEU A 7 11.06 -5.31 5.30
C LEU A 7 10.77 -3.82 5.42
N GLU A 8 11.52 -3.02 4.69
CA GLU A 8 11.31 -1.59 4.59
C GLU A 8 10.46 -1.27 3.36
N LEU A 9 9.55 -0.30 3.50
CA LEU A 9 8.78 0.25 2.39
C LEU A 9 9.13 1.73 2.21
N ASN A 10 9.66 2.08 1.04
CA ASN A 10 9.80 3.46 0.60
C ASN A 10 8.69 3.79 -0.40
N VAL A 11 8.06 4.94 -0.23
CA VAL A 11 6.96 5.42 -1.07
C VAL A 11 7.36 6.77 -1.67
N SER A 12 7.20 6.92 -2.98
CA SER A 12 7.37 8.22 -3.65
C SER A 12 6.24 8.48 -4.64
N ILE A 13 5.96 9.75 -4.90
CA ILE A 13 4.97 10.15 -5.90
C ILE A 13 5.67 10.25 -7.26
N VAL A 14 5.17 9.51 -8.24
CA VAL A 14 5.68 9.48 -9.62
C VAL A 14 4.98 10.51 -10.48
N SER A 15 3.66 10.62 -10.34
CA SER A 15 2.85 11.53 -11.14
C SER A 15 1.58 11.91 -10.40
N GLU A 16 1.11 13.12 -10.67
CA GLU A 16 -0.15 13.64 -10.13
C GLU A 16 -0.98 14.25 -11.26
N ARG A 17 -2.30 14.08 -11.19
CA ARG A 17 -3.22 14.77 -12.10
C ARG A 17 -4.56 15.02 -11.43
N TYR A 18 -5.17 16.15 -11.75
CA TYR A 18 -6.53 16.46 -11.35
C TYR A 18 -7.53 16.04 -12.43
N CYS A 19 -8.53 15.26 -12.04
CA CYS A 19 -9.67 14.90 -12.88
C CYS A 19 -10.91 15.64 -12.38
N VAL A 20 -11.66 16.27 -13.28
CA VAL A 20 -12.94 16.90 -12.93
C VAL A 20 -13.96 15.82 -12.56
N VAL A 21 -14.55 15.91 -11.36
CA VAL A 21 -15.65 15.02 -10.93
C VAL A 21 -16.99 15.74 -10.98
N SER A 22 -17.04 16.96 -10.46
CA SER A 22 -18.21 17.85 -10.52
C SER A 22 -17.79 19.32 -10.51
N GLU A 23 -18.74 20.25 -10.42
CA GLU A 23 -18.48 21.69 -10.34
C GLU A 23 -17.57 22.06 -9.16
N ASP A 24 -17.80 21.45 -7.99
CA ASP A 24 -17.09 21.77 -6.75
C ASP A 24 -15.97 20.77 -6.40
N LEU A 25 -15.84 19.67 -7.15
CA LEU A 25 -14.99 18.54 -6.78
C LEU A 25 -14.08 18.10 -7.93
N ASN A 26 -12.80 17.95 -7.60
CA ASN A 26 -11.82 17.24 -8.41
C ASN A 26 -11.43 15.92 -7.73
N SER A 27 -10.90 15.01 -8.52
CA SER A 27 -10.18 13.83 -8.03
C SER A 27 -8.70 14.02 -8.33
N LEU A 28 -7.88 14.13 -7.29
CA LEU A 28 -6.42 14.06 -7.40
C LEU A 28 -6.04 12.59 -7.54
N GLN A 29 -5.61 12.21 -8.74
CA GLN A 29 -5.03 10.90 -9.00
C GLN A 29 -3.52 10.98 -8.86
N MET A 30 -2.96 10.14 -8.01
CA MET A 30 -1.51 10.02 -7.80
C MET A 30 -1.06 8.61 -8.14
N THR A 31 0.01 8.50 -8.90
CA THR A 31 0.73 7.24 -9.06
C THR A 31 1.87 7.22 -8.06
N LEU A 32 1.86 6.24 -7.18
CA LEU A 32 2.87 6.02 -6.17
C LEU A 32 3.83 4.92 -6.62
N HIS A 33 5.12 5.14 -6.51
CA HIS A 33 6.14 4.11 -6.61
C HIS A 33 6.40 3.54 -5.21
N LEU A 34 6.27 2.23 -5.08
CA LEU A 34 6.42 1.47 -3.86
C LEU A 34 7.66 0.59 -4.00
N ARG A 35 8.68 0.85 -3.18
CA ARG A 35 9.91 0.04 -3.14
C ARG A 35 10.01 -0.69 -1.81
N TYR A 36 9.87 -2.01 -1.89
CA TYR A 36 10.06 -2.93 -0.77
C TYR A 36 11.50 -3.41 -0.75
N THR A 37 12.22 -3.22 0.35
CA THR A 37 13.62 -3.66 0.48
C THR A 37 13.74 -4.60 1.67
N ASN A 38 14.31 -5.78 1.43
CA ASN A 38 14.68 -6.69 2.51
C ASN A 38 15.95 -6.17 3.20
N THR A 39 15.78 -5.50 4.33
CA THR A 39 16.87 -4.98 5.17
C THR A 39 17.31 -5.98 6.24
N GLY A 40 16.65 -7.15 6.31
CA GLY A 40 17.02 -8.25 7.18
C GLY A 40 18.10 -9.17 6.58
N SER A 41 18.43 -10.22 7.33
CA SER A 41 19.46 -11.21 6.94
C SER A 41 18.90 -12.52 6.38
N GLN A 42 17.58 -12.67 6.34
CA GLN A 42 16.89 -13.87 5.83
C GLN A 42 16.14 -13.56 4.54
N LYS A 43 15.95 -14.57 3.67
CA LYS A 43 15.09 -14.42 2.49
C LYS A 43 13.65 -14.13 2.91
N ILE A 44 13.00 -13.20 2.24
CA ILE A 44 11.59 -12.87 2.45
C ILE A 44 10.78 -13.33 1.24
N ILE A 45 9.72 -14.09 1.47
CA ILE A 45 8.72 -14.40 0.45
C ILE A 45 7.67 -13.30 0.53
N LEU A 46 7.72 -12.36 -0.42
CA LEU A 46 6.82 -11.22 -0.48
C LEU A 46 5.68 -11.53 -1.44
N TYR A 47 4.45 -11.32 -0.97
CA TYR A 47 3.28 -11.36 -1.83
C TYR A 47 3.24 -10.09 -2.70
N LYS A 48 3.19 -10.29 -4.01
CA LYS A 48 3.10 -9.23 -5.04
C LYS A 48 1.86 -9.37 -5.92
N GLY A 49 0.89 -10.17 -5.49
CA GLY A 49 -0.36 -10.35 -6.21
C GLY A 49 -1.15 -9.05 -6.33
N VAL A 50 -2.18 -9.09 -7.18
CA VAL A 50 -2.91 -7.88 -7.55
C VAL A 50 -3.71 -7.41 -6.34
N ARG A 51 -3.59 -6.13 -5.98
CA ARG A 51 -4.42 -5.44 -4.95
C ARG A 51 -4.07 -5.80 -3.50
N LEU A 52 -2.85 -5.44 -3.10
CA LEU A 52 -2.51 -5.25 -1.68
C LEU A 52 -3.56 -4.32 -1.05
N PHE A 53 -4.11 -4.71 0.09
CA PHE A 53 -5.04 -3.84 0.82
C PHE A 53 -4.27 -2.59 1.25
N TYR A 54 -4.86 -1.43 0.98
CA TYR A 54 -4.28 -0.17 1.40
C TYR A 54 -5.30 0.75 2.05
N GLN A 55 -4.84 1.43 3.09
CA GLN A 55 -5.54 2.54 3.70
C GLN A 55 -4.78 3.81 3.41
N ILE A 56 -5.54 4.85 3.05
CA ILE A 56 -5.02 6.18 2.86
C ILE A 56 -5.51 7.03 4.02
N PHE A 57 -4.57 7.74 4.62
CA PHE A 57 -4.83 8.75 5.63
C PHE A 57 -4.22 10.06 5.15
N VAL A 58 -4.97 11.14 5.28
CA VAL A 58 -4.49 12.48 4.96
C VAL A 58 -4.62 13.34 6.20
N SER A 59 -3.52 14.00 6.56
CA SER A 59 -3.42 14.98 7.65
C SER A 59 -2.97 16.32 7.08
N ARG A 60 -3.32 17.41 7.74
CA ARG A 60 -2.96 18.77 7.30
C ARG A 60 -1.48 19.11 7.44
N ASN A 61 -0.76 18.37 8.28
CA ASN A 61 0.65 18.58 8.57
C ASN A 61 1.21 17.36 9.31
N GLU A 62 2.52 17.36 9.51
CA GLU A 62 3.25 16.26 10.18
C GLU A 62 2.83 16.08 11.65
N GLN A 63 2.54 17.17 12.36
CA GLN A 63 2.11 17.10 13.76
C GLN A 63 0.77 16.39 13.90
N ASP A 64 -0.17 16.68 13.02
CA ASP A 64 -1.46 16.00 12.94
C ASP A 64 -1.31 14.54 12.53
N ALA A 65 -0.43 14.24 11.56
CA ALA A 65 -0.13 12.86 11.17
C ALA A 65 0.46 12.04 12.35
N ALA A 66 1.42 12.60 13.08
CA ALA A 66 2.03 11.98 14.24
C ALA A 66 1.01 11.73 15.37
N ALA A 67 0.07 12.67 15.55
CA ALA A 67 -1.02 12.56 16.51
C ALA A 67 -2.22 11.72 16.00
N ARG A 68 -2.12 11.12 14.80
CA ARG A 68 -3.19 10.36 14.14
C ARG A 68 -4.49 11.16 13.95
N ARG A 69 -4.36 12.48 13.76
CA ARG A 69 -5.46 13.39 13.42
C ARG A 69 -5.55 13.48 11.90
N TYR A 70 -6.51 12.76 11.35
CA TYR A 70 -6.72 12.69 9.90
C TYR A 70 -7.90 13.55 9.51
N GLU A 71 -7.76 14.35 8.47
CA GLU A 71 -8.91 14.99 7.85
C GLU A 71 -9.65 14.03 6.92
N THR A 72 -8.93 13.16 6.22
CA THR A 72 -9.51 12.16 5.30
C THR A 72 -8.95 10.78 5.59
N ARG A 73 -9.84 9.77 5.57
CA ARG A 73 -9.48 8.36 5.66
C ARG A 73 -10.24 7.57 4.60
N THR A 74 -9.53 6.91 3.72
CA THR A 74 -10.12 6.06 2.68
C THR A 74 -9.58 4.64 2.83
N THR A 75 -10.50 3.68 2.89
CA THR A 75 -10.14 2.26 2.86
C THR A 75 -10.59 1.72 1.51
N HIS A 76 -9.65 1.17 0.73
CA HIS A 76 -9.99 0.56 -0.55
C HIS A 76 -10.34 -0.92 -0.34
N SER A 77 -11.56 -1.28 -0.70
CA SER A 77 -12.05 -2.66 -0.64
C SER A 77 -11.33 -3.54 -1.66
N ARG A 78 -11.22 -4.82 -1.33
CA ARG A 78 -10.79 -5.86 -2.26
C ARG A 78 -11.92 -6.14 -3.24
N TYR A 79 -11.70 -5.87 -4.52
CA TYR A 79 -12.52 -6.46 -5.58
C TYR A 79 -11.74 -7.64 -6.15
N TYR A 80 -12.32 -8.85 -6.05
CA TYR A 80 -11.75 -10.08 -6.60
C TYR A 80 -12.19 -10.22 -8.06
N ASP A 81 -11.54 -9.49 -8.96
CA ASP A 81 -11.91 -9.48 -10.38
C ASP A 81 -11.21 -10.62 -11.14
N GLN A 82 -10.41 -11.43 -10.44
CA GLN A 82 -9.60 -12.50 -10.97
C GLN A 82 -9.80 -13.78 -10.16
N LEU A 83 -9.66 -14.93 -10.82
CA LEU A 83 -9.72 -16.25 -10.21
C LEU A 83 -8.81 -16.31 -8.97
N PRO A 84 -9.24 -16.96 -7.88
CA PRO A 84 -8.45 -17.03 -6.66
C PRO A 84 -7.06 -17.59 -6.94
N GLU A 85 -6.05 -16.88 -6.45
CA GLU A 85 -4.65 -17.24 -6.63
C GLU A 85 -4.38 -18.60 -5.97
N LYS A 86 -3.73 -19.54 -6.69
CA LYS A 86 -3.35 -20.85 -6.15
C LYS A 86 -2.15 -20.69 -5.20
N ILE A 87 -2.42 -20.23 -3.99
CA ILE A 87 -1.42 -19.98 -2.95
C ILE A 87 -0.96 -21.26 -2.22
N ASP A 88 -1.59 -22.41 -2.49
CA ASP A 88 -1.35 -23.70 -1.83
C ASP A 88 -0.38 -24.62 -2.59
N ALA A 89 0.27 -24.15 -3.65
CA ALA A 89 1.22 -24.93 -4.44
C ALA A 89 2.45 -25.41 -3.63
N PRO A 90 3.19 -26.44 -4.11
CA PRO A 90 4.42 -26.92 -3.46
C PRO A 90 5.53 -25.87 -3.35
N ASN A 91 5.52 -24.86 -4.22
CA ASN A 91 6.48 -23.76 -4.25
C ASN A 91 5.75 -22.41 -4.38
N PRO A 92 6.37 -21.28 -4.00
CA PRO A 92 5.79 -19.96 -4.24
C PRO A 92 5.46 -19.76 -5.71
N GLY A 93 4.20 -19.47 -6.02
CA GLY A 93 3.73 -19.20 -7.38
C GLY A 93 4.14 -17.82 -7.91
N SER A 94 3.65 -17.47 -9.10
CA SER A 94 3.95 -16.20 -9.80
C SER A 94 3.52 -14.93 -9.06
N VAL A 95 2.65 -15.07 -8.07
CA VAL A 95 2.11 -13.99 -7.22
C VAL A 95 3.02 -13.68 -6.03
N PHE A 96 4.10 -14.44 -5.87
CA PHE A 96 5.15 -14.19 -4.90
C PHE A 96 6.44 -13.76 -5.58
N THR A 97 7.27 -13.03 -4.85
CA THR A 97 8.66 -12.78 -5.17
C THR A 97 9.52 -13.12 -3.95
N ILE A 98 10.73 -13.62 -4.18
CA ILE A 98 11.65 -13.98 -3.10
C ILE A 98 12.75 -12.92 -3.06
N LEU A 99 12.79 -12.15 -1.97
CA LEU A 99 13.79 -11.13 -1.72
C LEU A 99 14.93 -11.70 -0.90
N SER A 100 16.10 -11.84 -1.52
CA SER A 100 17.36 -12.04 -0.78
C SER A 100 17.69 -10.82 0.11
N PRO A 101 18.55 -10.96 1.13
CA PRO A 101 19.06 -9.82 1.89
C PRO A 101 19.59 -8.72 0.96
N GLY A 102 19.15 -7.48 1.17
CA GLY A 102 19.49 -6.31 0.34
C GLY A 102 18.74 -6.20 -0.98
N ALA A 103 17.96 -7.22 -1.39
CA ALA A 103 17.17 -7.16 -2.62
C ALA A 103 15.91 -6.29 -2.44
N SER A 104 15.49 -5.64 -3.52
CA SER A 104 14.26 -4.86 -3.58
C SER A 104 13.24 -5.43 -4.57
N TYR A 105 11.97 -5.21 -4.29
CA TYR A 105 10.86 -5.35 -5.23
C TYR A 105 10.17 -4.00 -5.38
N GLU A 106 9.88 -3.64 -6.63
CA GLU A 106 9.27 -2.36 -6.98
C GLU A 106 7.94 -2.60 -7.68
N THR A 107 6.95 -1.77 -7.35
CA THR A 107 5.65 -1.76 -8.00
C THR A 107 5.07 -0.35 -7.97
N GLU A 108 4.11 -0.08 -8.84
CA GLU A 108 3.35 1.16 -8.82
C GLU A 108 1.93 0.92 -8.34
N GLN A 109 1.35 1.96 -7.74
CA GLN A 109 -0.03 1.97 -7.31
C GLN A 109 -0.66 3.33 -7.53
N THR A 110 -1.78 3.36 -8.26
CA THR A 110 -2.58 4.57 -8.42
C THR A 110 -3.60 4.68 -7.29
N ILE A 111 -3.64 5.85 -6.67
CA ILE A 111 -4.64 6.24 -5.69
C ILE A 111 -5.41 7.47 -6.16
N ALA A 112 -6.63 7.64 -5.66
CA ALA A 112 -7.47 8.79 -5.97
C ALA A 112 -7.98 9.43 -4.68
N LEU A 113 -7.83 10.75 -4.56
CA LEU A 113 -8.31 11.54 -3.45
C LEU A 113 -9.32 12.59 -3.93
N PRO A 114 -10.47 12.76 -3.25
CA PRO A 114 -11.37 13.87 -3.53
C PRO A 114 -10.74 15.20 -3.05
N VAL A 115 -10.78 16.24 -3.88
CA VAL A 115 -10.25 17.58 -3.59
C VAL A 115 -11.32 18.63 -3.89
N ALA A 116 -11.62 19.51 -2.95
CA ALA A 116 -12.53 20.63 -3.16
C ALA A 116 -11.87 21.71 -4.04
N ARG A 117 -12.64 22.33 -4.94
CA ARG A 117 -12.14 23.44 -5.78
C ARG A 117 -12.03 24.79 -5.07
N GLY A 118 -12.69 24.94 -3.92
CA GLY A 118 -12.62 26.13 -3.10
C GLY A 118 -12.30 25.80 -1.65
N ASP A 119 -12.40 26.81 -0.78
CA ASP A 119 -12.02 26.69 0.63
C ASP A 119 -13.02 25.88 1.46
N LYS A 120 -14.22 25.67 0.92
CA LYS A 120 -15.25 24.88 1.58
C LYS A 120 -15.09 23.40 1.25
N ARG A 121 -14.84 22.60 2.29
CA ARG A 121 -14.79 21.15 2.21
C ARG A 121 -16.11 20.55 1.72
N VAL A 122 -16.04 19.59 0.80
CA VAL A 122 -17.20 18.85 0.28
C VAL A 122 -17.06 17.37 0.66
N GLY A 123 -17.89 16.91 1.59
CA GLY A 123 -17.82 15.53 2.10
C GLY A 123 -16.44 15.20 2.66
N ASN A 124 -15.85 14.10 2.17
CA ASN A 124 -14.50 13.66 2.57
C ASN A 124 -13.37 14.27 1.71
N SER A 125 -13.63 15.34 0.96
CA SER A 125 -12.58 16.01 0.18
C SER A 125 -11.49 16.60 1.06
N ILE A 126 -10.29 16.77 0.51
CA ILE A 126 -9.26 17.64 1.09
C ILE A 126 -9.41 19.06 0.50
N THR A 127 -8.92 20.07 1.20
CA THR A 127 -8.90 21.47 0.73
C THR A 127 -7.50 21.83 0.20
N ALA A 128 -7.35 22.99 -0.42
CA ALA A 128 -6.04 23.51 -0.80
C ALA A 128 -5.13 23.69 0.43
N GLY A 129 -3.82 23.50 0.23
CA GLY A 129 -2.79 23.60 1.26
C GLY A 129 -1.82 22.43 1.23
N ASP A 130 -0.85 22.47 2.14
CA ASP A 130 0.07 21.36 2.35
C ASP A 130 -0.63 20.24 3.12
N HIS A 131 -0.29 19.00 2.77
CA HIS A 131 -0.86 17.80 3.37
C HIS A 131 0.20 16.72 3.54
N VAL A 132 -0.02 15.85 4.51
CA VAL A 132 0.76 14.63 4.71
C VAL A 132 -0.11 13.44 4.32
N LEU A 133 0.36 12.72 3.29
CA LEU A 133 -0.22 11.46 2.84
C LEU A 133 0.46 10.29 3.57
N GLN A 134 -0.32 9.48 4.27
CA GLN A 134 0.14 8.20 4.80
C GLN A 134 -0.59 7.05 4.10
N VAL A 135 0.18 6.09 3.60
CA VAL A 135 -0.33 4.88 2.98
C VAL A 135 0.06 3.69 3.83
N TRP A 136 -0.93 2.93 4.27
CA TRP A 136 -0.70 1.66 4.96
C TRP A 136 -0.91 0.55 3.96
N VAL A 137 0.08 -0.31 3.76
CA VAL A 137 0.01 -1.40 2.78
C VAL A 137 0.08 -2.74 3.49
N SER A 138 -0.88 -3.62 3.21
CA SER A 138 -0.83 -5.02 3.61
C SER A 138 0.14 -5.79 2.73
N THR A 139 1.14 -6.44 3.32
CA THR A 139 2.09 -7.32 2.63
C THR A 139 1.64 -8.78 2.58
N TRP A 140 0.54 -9.09 3.26
CA TRP A 140 -0.10 -10.41 3.30
C TRP A 140 -1.54 -10.28 3.78
N TYR A 141 -2.46 -10.93 3.10
CA TYR A 141 -3.89 -10.74 3.32
C TYR A 141 -4.61 -11.92 3.95
N GLU A 142 -3.97 -13.08 3.97
CA GLU A 142 -4.50 -14.27 4.63
C GLU A 142 -4.10 -14.31 6.10
N SER A 143 -4.57 -15.33 6.80
CA SER A 143 -4.20 -15.54 8.20
C SER A 143 -2.68 -15.72 8.39
N LYS A 144 -2.17 -15.29 9.55
CA LYS A 144 -0.80 -15.57 9.99
C LYS A 144 -0.53 -17.08 10.08
N LYS A 145 -1.55 -17.88 10.45
CA LYS A 145 -1.47 -19.35 10.50
C LYS A 145 -1.16 -19.93 9.12
N LEU A 146 -1.85 -19.47 8.08
CA LEU A 146 -1.58 -19.90 6.72
C LEU A 146 -0.19 -19.45 6.25
N ALA A 147 0.20 -18.20 6.56
CA ALA A 147 1.54 -17.71 6.24
C ALA A 147 2.65 -18.61 6.83
N GLN A 148 2.48 -19.03 8.09
CA GLN A 148 3.43 -19.91 8.76
C GLN A 148 3.46 -21.31 8.13
N ALA A 149 2.29 -21.89 7.83
CA ALA A 149 2.21 -23.18 7.17
C ALA A 149 2.86 -23.18 5.77
N LEU A 150 2.64 -22.12 4.99
CA LEU A 150 3.26 -21.94 3.67
C LEU A 150 4.77 -21.74 3.78
N ARG A 151 5.24 -20.96 4.76
CA ARG A 151 6.67 -20.78 5.03
C ARG A 151 7.37 -22.12 5.30
N GLU A 152 6.81 -22.94 6.18
CA GLU A 152 7.36 -24.26 6.50
C GLU A 152 7.34 -25.21 5.29
N LYS A 153 6.27 -25.13 4.49
CA LYS A 153 6.12 -25.93 3.27
C LYS A 153 7.18 -25.58 2.22
N TRP A 154 7.43 -24.29 2.00
CA TRP A 154 8.33 -23.79 0.95
C TRP A 154 9.81 -23.71 1.37
N GLN A 155 10.12 -24.03 2.62
CA GLN A 155 11.50 -24.18 3.09
C GLN A 155 12.12 -25.54 2.74
N ARG A 156 11.31 -26.50 2.28
CA ARG A 156 11.73 -27.84 1.86
C ARG A 156 12.15 -27.82 0.39
#